data_AF-A0AA43F2R5-F1
#
_entry.id   AF-A0AA43F2R5-F1
#
_cell.length_a   1.000
_cell.length_b   1.000
_cell.length_c   1.000
_cell.angle_alpha   90.00
_cell.angle_beta   90.00
_cell.angle_gamma   90.00
#
_symmetry.space_group_name_H-M   'P 1'
#
loop_
_entity.id
_entity.type
_entity.pdbx_description
1 polymer ?
#
loop_
_entity_poly.entity_id
_entity_poly.type
_entity_poly.pdbx_seq_one_letter_code
_entity_poly.pdbx_strand_id
1 'polypeptide(L)'
;MTLYFHTLRHLRPVQVANRVWRHLYRPSPSMRPPPPRRPLTGPWTAPASRAASMPAPMTFRFLNETRPIARGQWNASFPSDLWRYNLHYFDDLNAQGAQARRDWHAEAIEDWISGNPPAAGAGWDAYPTSLRIVNWTKWALGGALLSEPALRSLAIQARALRQRLEFHLLGNHLLANAKALVFAGLFFEGEEADQWLHKGMSTLADQLPEQILADGGHFERSTLYHALALEDVLDLINVGTAFRTSLPRRWLALADSWPDIARRMRAWLSSMLHPDGEISFFNDAATGVAPSPAEMERYAGALIGPPAPQVADDGALRLTHLADSGYLRLDAPDVTLLLDAGALGPDYLLGHA
;
A
#
# COMPACT_ATOMS: atom_id res chain seq x y z
N MET A 1 14.44 -32.70 8.34
CA MET A 1 15.38 -31.62 8.73
C MET A 1 15.89 -30.82 7.52
N THR A 2 16.11 -31.46 6.37
CA THR A 2 16.62 -30.82 5.14
C THR A 2 15.72 -29.70 4.61
N LEU A 3 14.39 -29.87 4.61
CA LEU A 3 13.44 -28.85 4.15
C LEU A 3 13.56 -27.53 4.93
N TYR A 4 13.58 -27.61 6.28
CA TYR A 4 13.73 -26.42 7.14
C TYR A 4 15.09 -25.75 6.96
N PHE A 5 16.17 -26.51 6.77
CA PHE A 5 17.50 -25.94 6.51
C PHE A 5 17.51 -25.15 5.20
N HIS A 6 16.93 -25.70 4.14
CA HIS A 6 16.86 -25.02 2.84
C HIS A 6 16.01 -23.75 2.87
N THR A 7 14.99 -23.65 3.71
CA THR A 7 14.25 -22.39 3.92
C THR A 7 15.01 -21.43 4.84
N LEU A 8 15.47 -21.89 6.00
CA LEU A 8 16.07 -21.03 7.03
C LEU A 8 17.37 -20.36 6.59
N ARG A 9 18.18 -21.02 5.74
CA ARG A 9 19.46 -20.46 5.27
C ARG A 9 19.31 -19.19 4.44
N HIS A 10 18.13 -18.95 3.86
CA HIS A 10 17.83 -17.77 3.06
C HIS A 10 17.11 -16.68 3.88
N LEU A 11 16.53 -17.02 5.04
CA LEU A 11 15.81 -16.05 5.87
C LEU A 11 16.78 -15.17 6.68
N ARG A 12 16.44 -13.89 6.80
CA ARG A 12 17.13 -12.97 7.71
C ARG A 12 16.86 -13.36 9.17
N PRO A 13 17.80 -13.11 10.10
CA PRO A 13 17.59 -13.39 11.53
C PRO A 13 16.32 -12.75 12.09
N VAL A 14 16.00 -11.53 11.65
CA VAL A 14 14.77 -10.82 12.05
C VAL A 14 13.50 -11.55 11.61
N GLN A 15 13.50 -12.22 10.44
CA GLN A 15 12.34 -12.97 9.96
C GLN A 15 12.09 -14.18 10.86
N VAL A 16 13.14 -14.91 11.23
CA VAL A 16 13.05 -16.08 12.11
C VAL A 16 12.59 -15.67 13.51
N ALA A 17 13.23 -14.66 14.11
CA ALA A 17 12.87 -14.17 15.43
C ALA A 17 11.42 -13.64 15.48
N ASN A 18 10.97 -12.91 14.45
CA ASN A 18 9.60 -12.40 14.39
C ASN A 18 8.56 -13.53 14.21
N ARG A 19 8.87 -14.60 13.45
CA ARG A 19 7.99 -15.79 13.34
C ARG A 19 7.78 -16.45 14.71
N VAL A 20 8.87 -16.66 15.46
CA VAL A 20 8.80 -17.22 16.81
C VAL A 20 7.99 -16.31 17.73
N TRP A 21 8.31 -15.02 17.75
CA TRP A 21 7.59 -14.03 18.55
C TRP A 21 6.08 -14.03 18.26
N ARG A 22 5.67 -14.05 16.99
CA ARG A 22 4.26 -14.08 16.59
C ARG A 22 3.52 -15.33 17.02
N HIS A 23 4.22 -16.45 17.11
CA HIS A 23 3.64 -17.70 17.60
C HIS A 23 3.40 -17.65 19.13
N LEU A 24 4.27 -16.94 19.86
CA LEU A 24 4.22 -16.83 21.32
C LEU A 24 3.35 -15.65 21.80
N TYR A 25 3.23 -14.59 21.01
CA TYR A 25 2.59 -13.34 21.39
C TYR A 25 1.30 -13.06 20.61
N ARG A 26 0.20 -12.85 21.36
CA ARG A 26 -1.07 -12.37 20.83
C ARG A 26 -1.29 -10.89 21.20
N PRO A 27 -1.65 -10.03 20.24
CA PRO A 27 -1.80 -8.61 20.43
C PRO A 27 -3.05 -8.39 21.25
N SER A 28 -2.93 -7.47 22.20
CA SER A 28 -4.03 -7.07 23.07
C SER A 28 -4.13 -5.55 22.97
N PRO A 29 -4.70 -5.01 21.87
CA PRO A 29 -4.81 -3.57 21.71
C PRO A 29 -5.70 -2.98 22.80
N SER A 30 -5.30 -1.82 23.32
CA SER A 30 -6.10 -1.08 24.31
C SER A 30 -7.42 -0.62 23.72
N MET A 31 -8.50 -0.82 24.47
CA MET A 31 -9.87 -0.42 24.10
C MET A 31 -10.24 1.00 24.56
N ARG A 32 -9.24 1.78 25.04
CA ARG A 32 -9.42 3.18 25.45
C ARG A 32 -10.00 4.04 24.32
N PRO A 33 -10.61 5.20 24.64
CA PRO A 33 -11.03 6.16 23.62
C PRO A 33 -9.90 6.48 22.62
N PRO A 34 -10.24 6.84 21.37
CA PRO A 34 -9.23 7.28 20.42
C PRO A 34 -8.57 8.59 20.89
N PRO A 35 -7.31 8.85 20.54
CA PRO A 35 -6.78 10.20 20.64
C PRO A 35 -7.60 11.17 19.77
N PRO A 36 -7.56 12.48 20.06
CA PRO A 36 -8.22 13.47 19.22
C PRO A 36 -7.64 13.47 17.80
N ARG A 37 -8.45 13.93 16.84
CA ARG A 37 -8.04 14.08 15.46
C ARG A 37 -7.22 15.35 15.29
N ARG A 38 -6.16 15.25 14.49
CA ARG A 38 -5.35 16.40 14.11
C ARG A 38 -6.04 17.21 13.02
N PRO A 39 -6.06 18.55 13.08
CA PRO A 39 -6.56 19.36 11.98
C PRO A 39 -5.60 19.28 10.78
N LEU A 40 -6.15 19.38 9.57
CA LEU A 40 -5.38 19.51 8.34
C LEU A 40 -4.64 20.85 8.32
N THR A 41 -3.43 20.84 7.78
CA THR A 41 -2.53 22.02 7.77
C THR A 41 -2.05 22.39 6.37
N GLY A 42 -2.25 21.50 5.39
CA GLY A 42 -1.91 21.69 3.99
C GLY A 42 -2.99 21.09 3.08
N PRO A 43 -2.80 21.18 1.76
CA PRO A 43 -3.74 20.63 0.79
C PRO A 43 -3.78 19.09 0.88
N TRP A 44 -4.95 18.53 0.61
CA TRP A 44 -5.14 17.10 0.38
C TRP A 44 -5.53 16.87 -1.07
N THR A 45 -4.74 16.07 -1.78
CA THR A 45 -5.00 15.71 -3.18
C THR A 45 -5.84 14.44 -3.24
N ALA A 46 -6.82 14.38 -4.15
CA ALA A 46 -7.59 13.16 -4.37
C ALA A 46 -6.65 12.00 -4.76
N PRO A 47 -6.61 10.90 -3.99
CA PRO A 47 -5.69 9.78 -4.23
C PRO A 47 -5.98 9.09 -5.57
N ALA A 48 -5.05 8.25 -6.03
CA ALA A 48 -5.30 7.38 -7.17
C ALA A 48 -6.49 6.45 -6.87
N SER A 49 -7.42 6.35 -7.81
CA SER A 49 -8.66 5.60 -7.67
C SER A 49 -8.64 4.30 -8.47
N ARG A 50 -9.22 3.25 -7.89
CA ARG A 50 -9.45 1.96 -8.56
C ARG A 50 -10.86 1.90 -9.13
N ALA A 51 -11.12 0.89 -9.96
CA ALA A 51 -12.49 0.54 -10.34
C ALA A 51 -13.34 0.24 -9.09
N ALA A 52 -14.63 0.54 -9.16
CA ALA A 52 -15.55 0.22 -8.07
C ALA A 52 -15.64 -1.30 -7.86
N SER A 53 -15.53 -1.71 -6.61
CA SER A 53 -15.70 -3.11 -6.16
C SER A 53 -17.06 -3.35 -5.50
N MET A 54 -17.85 -2.32 -5.20
CA MET A 54 -19.22 -2.46 -4.70
C MET A 54 -20.27 -2.19 -5.80
N PRO A 55 -20.79 -3.22 -6.50
CA PRO A 55 -21.86 -3.05 -7.49
C PRO A 55 -23.24 -2.77 -6.87
N ALA A 56 -23.45 -3.11 -5.59
CA ALA A 56 -24.69 -2.90 -4.85
C ALA A 56 -24.39 -2.80 -3.33
N PRO A 57 -25.34 -2.33 -2.48
CA PRO A 57 -25.16 -2.32 -1.03
C PRO A 57 -24.76 -3.72 -0.51
N MET A 58 -23.76 -3.77 0.36
CA MET A 58 -23.24 -5.00 0.97
C MET A 58 -22.94 -6.13 -0.03
N THR A 59 -22.64 -5.79 -1.28
CA THR A 59 -22.28 -6.73 -2.35
C THR A 59 -20.94 -6.30 -2.93
N PHE A 60 -20.00 -7.24 -3.02
CA PHE A 60 -18.62 -6.97 -3.38
C PHE A 60 -18.18 -7.84 -4.55
N ARG A 61 -17.38 -7.27 -5.45
CA ARG A 61 -16.76 -7.96 -6.57
C ARG A 61 -15.25 -7.93 -6.42
N PHE A 62 -14.64 -9.10 -6.20
CA PHE A 62 -13.20 -9.30 -6.15
C PHE A 62 -12.83 -10.55 -6.95
N LEU A 63 -11.67 -10.53 -7.61
CA LEU A 63 -11.18 -11.69 -8.39
C LEU A 63 -12.22 -12.21 -9.40
N ASN A 64 -12.94 -11.30 -10.06
CA ASN A 64 -14.06 -11.59 -10.98
C ASN A 64 -15.28 -12.30 -10.35
N GLU A 65 -15.34 -12.40 -9.03
CA GLU A 65 -16.47 -12.99 -8.31
C GLU A 65 -17.24 -11.95 -7.51
N THR A 66 -18.54 -11.82 -7.81
CA THR A 66 -19.48 -10.97 -7.07
C THR A 66 -20.19 -11.77 -5.99
N ARG A 67 -20.18 -11.29 -4.75
CA ARG A 67 -20.84 -11.95 -3.62
C ARG A 67 -21.54 -10.94 -2.70
N PRO A 68 -22.80 -11.20 -2.29
CA PRO A 68 -23.41 -10.48 -1.19
C PRO A 68 -22.81 -10.93 0.15
N ILE A 69 -22.66 -10.00 1.09
CA ILE A 69 -22.24 -10.27 2.46
C ILE A 69 -23.41 -10.00 3.38
N ALA A 70 -23.87 -11.05 4.07
CA ALA A 70 -24.86 -10.89 5.12
C ALA A 70 -24.24 -10.17 6.33
N ARG A 71 -25.07 -9.45 7.06
CA ARG A 71 -24.70 -8.68 8.26
C ARG A 71 -23.84 -9.52 9.22
N GLY A 72 -22.67 -9.00 9.60
CA GLY A 72 -21.74 -9.66 10.51
C GLY A 72 -20.94 -10.84 9.94
N GLN A 73 -21.14 -11.25 8.68
CA GLN A 73 -20.48 -12.42 8.08
C GLN A 73 -19.13 -12.12 7.40
N TRP A 74 -18.35 -11.22 7.99
CA TRP A 74 -17.07 -10.78 7.45
C TRP A 74 -15.97 -11.85 7.48
N ASN A 75 -16.10 -12.85 8.36
CA ASN A 75 -15.16 -13.97 8.49
C ASN A 75 -15.77 -15.29 8.01
N ALA A 76 -16.80 -15.24 7.17
CA ALA A 76 -17.36 -16.45 6.56
C ALA A 76 -16.31 -17.19 5.71
N SER A 77 -16.61 -18.45 5.37
CA SER A 77 -15.78 -19.21 4.45
C SER A 77 -15.98 -18.67 3.03
N PHE A 78 -14.89 -18.20 2.42
CA PHE A 78 -14.87 -17.70 1.05
C PHE A 78 -14.01 -18.64 0.17
N PRO A 79 -14.13 -18.55 -1.16
CA PRO A 79 -13.41 -19.44 -2.10
C PRO A 79 -11.89 -19.34 -2.00
N SER A 80 -11.38 -18.17 -1.62
CA SER A 80 -9.96 -17.95 -1.39
C SER A 80 -9.72 -16.98 -0.25
N ASP A 81 -8.57 -17.14 0.41
CA ASP A 81 -8.09 -16.19 1.42
C ASP A 81 -7.89 -14.79 0.82
N LEU A 82 -7.48 -14.71 -0.45
CA LEU A 82 -7.30 -13.45 -1.16
C LEU A 82 -8.63 -12.70 -1.36
N TRP A 83 -9.72 -13.41 -1.69
CA TRP A 83 -11.05 -12.79 -1.78
C TRP A 83 -11.46 -12.20 -0.42
N ARG A 84 -11.26 -12.97 0.67
CA ARG A 84 -11.53 -12.51 2.03
C ARG A 84 -10.67 -11.31 2.42
N TYR A 85 -9.40 -11.29 2.04
CA TYR A 85 -8.53 -10.15 2.34
C TYR A 85 -9.00 -8.88 1.64
N ASN A 86 -9.34 -8.95 0.34
CA ASN A 86 -9.87 -7.80 -0.39
C ASN A 86 -11.14 -7.21 0.26
N LEU A 87 -12.03 -8.07 0.78
CA LEU A 87 -13.21 -7.62 1.54
C LEU A 87 -12.83 -6.74 2.74
N HIS A 88 -11.69 -7.01 3.38
CA HIS A 88 -11.23 -6.29 4.57
C HIS A 88 -10.39 -5.04 4.26
N TYR A 89 -10.05 -4.75 3.00
CA TYR A 89 -9.21 -3.60 2.62
C TYR A 89 -9.99 -2.28 2.57
N PHE A 90 -11.27 -2.34 2.21
CA PHE A 90 -12.11 -1.15 1.99
C PHE A 90 -11.60 -0.22 0.86
N ASP A 91 -11.03 -0.79 -0.21
CA ASP A 91 -10.54 0.00 -1.36
C ASP A 91 -11.66 0.82 -2.03
N ASP A 92 -12.92 0.33 -1.97
CA ASP A 92 -14.06 1.03 -2.58
C ASP A 92 -14.32 2.43 -2.01
N LEU A 93 -13.86 2.70 -0.79
CA LEU A 93 -13.95 4.03 -0.17
C LEU A 93 -13.26 5.11 -1.00
N ASN A 94 -12.21 4.74 -1.74
CA ASN A 94 -11.41 5.63 -2.56
C ASN A 94 -11.51 5.28 -4.07
N ALA A 95 -12.49 4.45 -4.45
CA ALA A 95 -12.69 4.03 -5.82
C ALA A 95 -13.43 5.09 -6.67
N GLN A 96 -13.43 4.88 -7.98
CA GLN A 96 -14.18 5.69 -8.92
C GLN A 96 -15.67 5.75 -8.53
N GLY A 97 -16.23 6.95 -8.51
CA GLY A 97 -17.63 7.18 -8.12
C GLY A 97 -17.94 6.91 -6.64
N ALA A 98 -16.95 6.76 -5.76
CA ALA A 98 -17.15 6.48 -4.33
C ALA A 98 -18.13 7.44 -3.64
N GLN A 99 -18.20 8.70 -4.09
CA GLN A 99 -19.11 9.69 -3.50
C GLN A 99 -20.59 9.35 -3.67
N ALA A 100 -20.96 8.61 -4.70
CA ALA A 100 -22.33 8.12 -4.88
C ALA A 100 -22.66 6.92 -3.98
N ARG A 101 -21.65 6.30 -3.34
CA ARG A 101 -21.78 5.10 -2.50
C ARG A 101 -21.50 5.36 -1.01
N ARG A 102 -21.43 6.62 -0.58
CA ARG A 102 -21.10 7.00 0.81
C ARG A 102 -21.98 6.32 1.86
N ASP A 103 -23.28 6.18 1.60
CA ASP A 103 -24.19 5.52 2.54
C ASP A 103 -23.88 4.02 2.65
N TRP A 104 -23.53 3.36 1.55
CA TRP A 104 -23.14 1.95 1.54
C TRP A 104 -21.81 1.75 2.27
N HIS A 105 -20.89 2.72 2.14
CA HIS A 105 -19.61 2.73 2.83
C HIS A 105 -19.77 2.88 4.34
N ALA A 106 -20.63 3.81 4.79
CA ALA A 106 -20.93 4.00 6.19
C ALA A 106 -21.55 2.73 6.80
N GLU A 107 -22.54 2.13 6.11
CA GLU A 107 -23.15 0.86 6.53
C GLU A 107 -22.11 -0.26 6.63
N ALA A 108 -21.25 -0.43 5.62
CA ALA A 108 -20.23 -1.46 5.61
C ALA A 108 -19.20 -1.28 6.75
N ILE A 109 -18.82 -0.05 7.07
CA ILE A 109 -17.91 0.25 8.19
C ILE A 109 -18.57 -0.14 9.52
N GLU A 110 -19.82 0.26 9.75
CA GLU A 110 -20.55 -0.07 10.98
C GLU A 110 -20.76 -1.56 11.14
N ASP A 111 -21.17 -2.25 10.08
CA ASP A 111 -21.34 -3.69 10.09
C ASP A 111 -20.00 -4.40 10.34
N TRP A 112 -18.91 -3.96 9.71
CA TRP A 112 -17.58 -4.51 9.95
C TRP A 112 -17.14 -4.36 11.40
N ILE A 113 -17.34 -3.19 12.01
CA ILE A 113 -17.00 -2.96 13.41
C ILE A 113 -17.78 -3.91 14.32
N SER A 114 -19.07 -4.14 14.03
CA SER A 114 -19.92 -5.03 14.83
C SER A 114 -19.57 -6.51 14.65
N GLY A 115 -19.18 -6.92 13.44
CA GLY A 115 -18.91 -8.31 13.05
C GLY A 115 -17.45 -8.76 13.16
N ASN A 116 -16.51 -7.86 13.47
CA ASN A 116 -15.07 -8.17 13.55
C ASN A 116 -14.47 -7.73 14.89
N PRO A 117 -14.58 -8.56 15.94
CA PRO A 117 -13.97 -8.28 17.23
C PRO A 117 -12.47 -7.96 17.12
N PRO A 118 -11.94 -7.00 17.90
CA PRO A 118 -10.54 -6.62 17.85
C PRO A 118 -9.55 -7.78 17.98
N ALA A 119 -8.52 -7.74 17.14
CA ALA A 119 -7.45 -8.73 17.09
C ALA A 119 -7.88 -10.18 16.78
N ALA A 120 -9.04 -10.39 16.16
CA ALA A 120 -9.57 -11.71 15.82
C ALA A 120 -9.95 -11.82 14.33
N GLY A 121 -9.60 -12.95 13.70
CA GLY A 121 -9.93 -13.23 12.31
C GLY A 121 -9.04 -12.52 11.28
N ALA A 122 -9.28 -12.83 10.01
CA ALA A 122 -8.45 -12.39 8.88
C ALA A 122 -8.42 -10.87 8.71
N GLY A 123 -9.52 -10.19 9.04
CA GLY A 123 -9.59 -8.73 8.97
C GLY A 123 -8.60 -8.02 9.90
N TRP A 124 -8.10 -8.70 10.93
CA TRP A 124 -7.13 -8.18 11.90
C TRP A 124 -5.69 -8.67 11.64
N ASP A 125 -5.45 -9.38 10.55
CA ASP A 125 -4.09 -9.58 10.06
C ASP A 125 -3.49 -8.23 9.66
N ALA A 126 -2.16 -8.14 9.77
CA ALA A 126 -1.46 -6.86 9.70
C ALA A 126 -1.58 -6.20 8.32
N TYR A 127 -1.50 -6.97 7.23
CA TYR A 127 -1.69 -6.44 5.88
C TYR A 127 -3.12 -5.91 5.62
N PRO A 128 -4.21 -6.68 5.82
CA PRO A 128 -5.57 -6.13 5.71
C PRO A 128 -5.82 -4.93 6.63
N THR A 129 -5.30 -4.96 7.85
CA THR A 129 -5.42 -3.84 8.80
C THR A 129 -4.71 -2.59 8.29
N SER A 130 -3.55 -2.74 7.66
CA SER A 130 -2.77 -1.63 7.13
C SER A 130 -3.53 -0.92 6.00
N LEU A 131 -4.03 -1.68 5.03
CA LEU A 131 -4.80 -1.14 3.91
C LEU A 131 -6.09 -0.47 4.39
N ARG A 132 -6.79 -1.08 5.35
CA ARG A 132 -8.02 -0.48 5.92
C ARG A 132 -7.76 0.82 6.68
N ILE A 133 -6.69 0.89 7.49
CA ILE A 133 -6.29 2.13 8.17
C ILE A 133 -6.08 3.25 7.15
N VAL A 134 -5.33 2.96 6.09
CA VAL A 134 -5.03 3.93 5.03
C VAL A 134 -6.30 4.33 4.29
N ASN A 135 -7.12 3.38 3.86
CA ASN A 135 -8.34 3.65 3.10
C ASN A 135 -9.37 4.45 3.88
N TRP A 136 -9.60 4.12 5.16
CA TRP A 136 -10.51 4.87 6.03
C TRP A 136 -10.01 6.29 6.28
N THR A 137 -8.69 6.44 6.46
CA THR A 137 -8.07 7.76 6.64
C THR A 137 -8.18 8.60 5.38
N LYS A 138 -7.84 8.06 4.19
CA LYS A 138 -8.01 8.74 2.90
C LYS A 138 -9.45 9.19 2.67
N TRP A 139 -10.42 8.32 2.98
CA TRP A 139 -11.84 8.62 2.85
C TRP A 139 -12.25 9.83 3.73
N ALA A 140 -11.81 9.83 4.99
CA ALA A 140 -12.06 10.92 5.92
C ALA A 140 -11.37 12.23 5.48
N LEU A 141 -10.13 12.17 4.99
CA LEU A 141 -9.40 13.32 4.46
C LEU A 141 -10.02 13.85 3.15
N GLY A 142 -10.68 12.99 2.38
CA GLY A 142 -11.51 13.34 1.22
C GLY A 142 -12.88 13.95 1.56
N GLY A 143 -13.13 14.25 2.84
CA GLY A 143 -14.34 14.95 3.32
C GLY A 143 -15.48 14.04 3.79
N ALA A 144 -15.28 12.72 3.86
CA ALA A 144 -16.25 11.84 4.49
C ALA A 144 -16.20 11.94 6.02
N LEU A 145 -17.32 11.63 6.68
CA LEU A 145 -17.41 11.64 8.14
C LEU A 145 -17.25 10.22 8.68
N LEU A 146 -16.23 10.01 9.52
CA LEU A 146 -16.13 8.83 10.35
C LEU A 146 -16.94 9.05 11.62
N SER A 147 -17.84 8.12 11.94
CA SER A 147 -18.57 8.10 13.20
C SER A 147 -17.63 7.87 14.39
N GLU A 148 -18.07 8.22 15.60
CA GLU A 148 -17.30 7.97 16.84
C GLU A 148 -16.87 6.48 17.00
N PRO A 149 -17.75 5.48 16.75
CA PRO A 149 -17.33 4.09 16.72
C PRO A 149 -16.25 3.80 15.67
N ALA A 150 -16.32 4.41 14.48
CA ALA A 150 -15.32 4.22 13.43
C ALA A 150 -13.96 4.84 13.80
N LEU A 151 -13.94 6.03 14.42
CA LEU A 151 -12.71 6.65 14.94
C LEU A 151 -12.09 5.82 16.04
N ARG A 152 -12.90 5.31 16.98
CA ARG A 152 -12.44 4.39 18.03
C ARG A 152 -11.85 3.11 17.43
N SER A 153 -12.53 2.53 16.45
CA SER A 153 -12.06 1.35 15.73
C SER A 153 -10.72 1.61 15.03
N LEU A 154 -10.59 2.73 14.32
CA LEU A 154 -9.35 3.10 13.63
C LEU A 154 -8.16 3.22 14.59
N ALA A 155 -8.35 3.80 15.77
CA ALA A 155 -7.31 3.85 16.80
C ALA A 155 -6.94 2.45 17.34
N ILE A 156 -7.93 1.57 17.57
CA ILE A 156 -7.68 0.17 18.00
C ILE A 156 -6.89 -0.59 16.93
N GLN A 157 -7.20 -0.37 15.65
CA GLN A 157 -6.47 -0.94 14.52
C GLN A 157 -5.00 -0.50 14.52
N ALA A 158 -4.71 0.78 14.70
CA ALA A 158 -3.34 1.29 14.80
C ALA A 158 -2.58 0.69 16.01
N ARG A 159 -3.24 0.57 17.17
CA ARG A 159 -2.69 -0.09 18.37
C ARG A 159 -2.35 -1.55 18.12
N ALA A 160 -3.21 -2.28 17.42
CA ALA A 160 -3.01 -3.69 17.08
C ALA A 160 -1.86 -3.84 16.06
N LEU A 161 -1.87 -3.01 15.01
CA LEU A 161 -0.85 -3.03 13.96
C LEU A 161 0.53 -2.78 14.54
N ARG A 162 0.70 -1.76 15.41
CA ARG A 162 2.00 -1.46 16.04
C ARG A 162 2.63 -2.64 16.79
N GLN A 163 1.82 -3.57 17.30
CA GLN A 163 2.28 -4.78 17.99
C GLN A 163 2.64 -5.94 17.04
N ARG A 164 2.26 -5.82 15.76
CA ARG A 164 2.33 -6.90 14.76
C ARG A 164 2.77 -6.39 13.38
N LEU A 165 3.83 -5.61 13.30
CA LEU A 165 4.50 -5.39 12.01
C LEU A 165 5.04 -6.71 11.45
N GLU A 166 4.97 -6.90 10.14
CA GLU A 166 5.26 -8.15 9.43
C GLU A 166 6.75 -8.34 9.12
N PHE A 167 7.61 -8.17 10.13
CA PHE A 167 9.06 -8.40 9.99
C PHE A 167 9.44 -9.83 9.58
N HIS A 168 8.51 -10.79 9.70
CA HIS A 168 8.64 -12.16 9.20
C HIS A 168 8.42 -12.34 7.69
N LEU A 169 7.75 -11.38 7.04
CA LEU A 169 7.53 -11.35 5.60
C LEU A 169 8.48 -10.35 4.95
N LEU A 170 8.65 -9.16 5.54
CA LEU A 170 9.37 -8.01 4.95
C LEU A 170 8.66 -7.50 3.68
N GLY A 171 9.39 -6.86 2.76
CA GLY A 171 8.86 -6.41 1.46
C GLY A 171 7.69 -5.45 1.52
N ASN A 172 6.87 -5.52 0.48
CA ASN A 172 5.62 -4.77 0.31
C ASN A 172 4.73 -4.79 1.57
N HIS A 173 4.64 -5.92 2.28
CA HIS A 173 3.88 -6.07 3.52
C HIS A 173 4.40 -5.12 4.61
N LEU A 174 5.71 -5.13 4.86
CA LEU A 174 6.29 -4.28 5.90
C LEU A 174 6.23 -2.79 5.53
N LEU A 175 6.36 -2.46 4.24
CA LEU A 175 6.19 -1.10 3.74
C LEU A 175 4.76 -0.60 3.98
N ALA A 176 3.76 -1.41 3.63
CA ALA A 176 2.35 -1.10 3.86
C ALA A 176 2.02 -0.93 5.36
N ASN A 177 2.56 -1.79 6.23
CA ASN A 177 2.41 -1.65 7.69
C ASN A 177 3.00 -0.33 8.20
N ALA A 178 4.18 0.05 7.71
CA ALA A 178 4.84 1.28 8.10
C ALA A 178 4.04 2.52 7.64
N LYS A 179 3.58 2.53 6.38
CA LYS A 179 2.72 3.57 5.82
C LYS A 179 1.44 3.75 6.66
N ALA A 180 0.77 2.66 7.00
CA ALA A 180 -0.45 2.72 7.81
C ALA A 180 -0.23 3.37 9.19
N LEU A 181 0.90 3.09 9.85
CA LEU A 181 1.24 3.77 11.11
C LEU A 181 1.57 5.25 10.94
N VAL A 182 2.19 5.65 9.81
CA VAL A 182 2.38 7.08 9.48
C VAL A 182 1.04 7.77 9.29
N PHE A 183 0.12 7.16 8.52
CA PHE A 183 -1.24 7.68 8.34
C PHE A 183 -1.96 7.85 9.68
N ALA A 184 -1.99 6.81 10.52
CA ALA A 184 -2.63 6.89 11.83
C ALA A 184 -1.98 7.95 12.74
N GLY A 185 -0.64 8.02 12.76
CA GLY A 185 0.09 8.96 13.61
C GLY A 185 -0.01 10.43 13.17
N LEU A 186 -0.28 10.70 11.88
CA LEU A 186 -0.57 12.04 11.37
C LEU A 186 -2.05 12.41 11.49
N PHE A 187 -2.95 11.43 11.33
CA PHE A 187 -4.40 11.67 11.41
C PHE A 187 -4.87 11.96 12.84
N PHE A 188 -4.27 11.32 13.83
CA PHE A 188 -4.49 11.58 15.25
C PHE A 188 -3.39 12.48 15.84
N GLU A 189 -3.62 13.01 17.03
CA GLU A 189 -2.63 13.79 17.79
C GLU A 189 -2.42 13.26 19.22
N GLY A 190 -1.36 13.71 19.86
CA GLY A 190 -0.96 13.31 21.21
C GLY A 190 0.08 12.18 21.24
N GLU A 191 0.57 11.86 22.45
CA GLU A 191 1.71 10.96 22.65
C GLU A 191 1.53 9.58 22.00
N GLU A 192 0.31 9.03 22.06
CA GLU A 192 0.00 7.74 21.43
C GLU A 192 0.16 7.80 19.90
N ALA A 193 -0.34 8.85 19.26
CA ALA A 193 -0.20 9.06 17.83
C ALA A 193 1.27 9.28 17.42
N ASP A 194 2.04 9.99 18.24
CA ASP A 194 3.46 10.22 18.03
C ASP A 194 4.27 8.90 18.09
N GLN A 195 3.87 7.95 18.94
CA GLN A 195 4.47 6.61 18.99
C GLN A 195 4.17 5.79 17.73
N TRP A 196 2.98 5.90 17.15
CA TRP A 196 2.65 5.28 15.86
C TRP A 196 3.49 5.90 14.75
N LEU A 197 3.49 7.25 14.66
CA LEU A 197 4.26 7.98 13.67
C LEU A 197 5.75 7.65 13.75
N HIS A 198 6.33 7.64 14.95
CA HIS A 198 7.74 7.31 15.15
C HIS A 198 8.06 5.90 14.66
N LYS A 199 7.22 4.90 14.98
CA LYS A 199 7.44 3.53 14.55
C LYS A 199 7.32 3.38 13.03
N GLY A 200 6.32 4.04 12.43
CA GLY A 200 6.14 4.08 10.97
C GLY A 200 7.33 4.71 10.26
N MET A 201 7.68 5.95 10.63
CA MET A 201 8.80 6.70 10.02
C MET A 201 10.15 6.01 10.21
N SER A 202 10.41 5.43 11.39
CA SER A 202 11.65 4.66 11.62
C SER A 202 11.70 3.42 10.73
N THR A 203 10.58 2.74 10.50
CA THR A 203 10.55 1.57 9.62
C THR A 203 10.73 2.01 8.16
N LEU A 204 10.11 3.11 7.73
CA LEU A 204 10.29 3.66 6.38
C LEU A 204 11.73 4.11 6.12
N ALA A 205 12.42 4.64 7.13
CA ALA A 205 13.83 5.04 7.01
C ALA A 205 14.73 3.85 6.60
N ASP A 206 14.41 2.65 7.07
CA ASP A 206 15.12 1.42 6.71
C ASP A 206 14.57 0.80 5.41
N GLN A 207 13.25 0.81 5.21
CA GLN A 207 12.60 0.06 4.13
C GLN A 207 12.63 0.77 2.77
N LEU A 208 12.55 2.10 2.71
CA LEU A 208 12.61 2.82 1.43
C LEU A 208 13.93 2.61 0.68
N PRO A 209 15.12 2.79 1.28
CA PRO A 209 16.39 2.55 0.58
C PRO A 209 16.67 1.06 0.33
N GLU A 210 16.08 0.15 1.11
CA GLU A 210 16.20 -1.30 0.88
C GLU A 210 15.35 -1.77 -0.31
N GLN A 211 14.11 -1.27 -0.40
CA GLN A 211 13.12 -1.79 -1.34
C GLN A 211 13.08 -1.03 -2.67
N ILE A 212 13.55 0.22 -2.71
CA ILE A 212 13.60 1.03 -3.94
C ILE A 212 15.03 1.12 -4.42
N LEU A 213 15.30 0.48 -5.57
CA LEU A 213 16.61 0.39 -6.18
C LEU A 213 17.05 1.74 -6.78
N ALA A 214 18.33 1.85 -7.14
CA ALA A 214 18.90 3.10 -7.63
C ALA A 214 18.26 3.56 -8.96
N ASP A 215 17.95 2.61 -9.86
CA ASP A 215 17.16 2.83 -11.07
C ASP A 215 15.66 3.13 -10.85
N GLY A 216 15.19 3.11 -9.60
CA GLY A 216 13.80 3.35 -9.23
C GLY A 216 12.93 2.10 -9.17
N GLY A 217 13.41 0.94 -9.59
CA GLY A 217 12.66 -0.31 -9.53
C GLY A 217 12.36 -0.72 -8.08
N HIS A 218 11.24 -1.43 -7.88
CA HIS A 218 11.00 -2.07 -6.59
C HIS A 218 11.72 -3.43 -6.60
N PHE A 219 12.37 -3.76 -5.49
CA PHE A 219 13.26 -4.92 -5.39
C PHE A 219 12.57 -6.29 -5.59
N GLU A 220 11.24 -6.39 -5.46
CA GLU A 220 10.47 -7.61 -5.77
C GLU A 220 10.31 -7.82 -7.29
N ARG A 221 10.69 -6.83 -8.09
CA ARG A 221 10.80 -6.90 -9.56
C ARG A 221 9.50 -7.22 -10.30
N SER A 222 8.36 -7.38 -9.64
CA SER A 222 7.05 -7.36 -10.27
C SER A 222 6.58 -5.93 -10.54
N THR A 223 6.11 -5.68 -11.76
CA THR A 223 5.51 -4.41 -12.17
C THR A 223 4.26 -4.06 -11.38
N LEU A 224 3.44 -5.06 -10.98
CA LEU A 224 2.27 -4.83 -10.14
C LEU A 224 2.69 -4.36 -8.73
N TYR A 225 3.62 -5.06 -8.09
CA TYR A 225 4.07 -4.67 -6.75
C TYR A 225 4.87 -3.37 -6.75
N HIS A 226 5.58 -3.09 -7.85
CA HIS A 226 6.14 -1.76 -8.08
C HIS A 226 5.04 -0.68 -8.14
N ALA A 227 3.97 -0.88 -8.91
CA ALA A 227 2.88 0.09 -9.01
C ALA A 227 2.19 0.35 -7.65
N LEU A 228 1.99 -0.70 -6.84
CA LEU A 228 1.50 -0.58 -5.47
C LEU A 228 2.48 0.18 -4.56
N ALA A 229 3.78 -0.10 -4.67
CA ALA A 229 4.81 0.62 -3.91
C ALA A 229 4.90 2.11 -4.32
N LEU A 230 4.73 2.41 -5.61
CA LEU A 230 4.67 3.80 -6.09
C LEU A 230 3.45 4.52 -5.49
N GLU A 231 2.27 3.89 -5.48
CA GLU A 231 1.10 4.44 -4.78
C GLU A 231 1.40 4.69 -3.31
N ASP A 232 2.07 3.76 -2.62
CA ASP A 232 2.45 3.90 -1.22
C ASP A 232 3.34 5.13 -0.98
N VAL A 233 4.31 5.39 -1.84
CA VAL A 233 5.17 6.58 -1.75
C VAL A 233 4.40 7.86 -2.07
N LEU A 234 3.54 7.86 -3.09
CA LEU A 234 2.69 9.01 -3.42
C LEU A 234 1.71 9.35 -2.28
N ASP A 235 1.13 8.33 -1.66
CA ASP A 235 0.28 8.46 -0.47
C ASP A 235 1.03 9.12 0.69
N LEU A 236 2.29 8.71 0.93
CA LEU A 236 3.15 9.31 1.95
C LEU A 236 3.41 10.79 1.66
N ILE A 237 3.70 11.14 0.40
CA ILE A 237 3.86 12.55 -0.02
C ILE A 237 2.58 13.34 0.25
N ASN A 238 1.42 12.80 -0.10
CA ASN A 238 0.13 13.47 0.09
C ASN A 238 -0.18 13.71 1.56
N VAL A 239 -0.11 12.67 2.41
CA VAL A 239 -0.41 12.81 3.85
C VAL A 239 0.66 13.64 4.56
N GLY A 240 1.93 13.52 4.17
CA GLY A 240 3.02 14.32 4.69
C GLY A 240 2.89 15.80 4.34
N THR A 241 2.34 16.12 3.16
CA THR A 241 2.03 17.50 2.75
C THR A 241 0.84 18.05 3.52
N ALA A 242 -0.24 17.27 3.62
CA ALA A 242 -1.46 17.62 4.33
C ALA A 242 -1.23 17.92 5.83
N PHE A 243 -0.25 17.25 6.44
CA PHE A 243 0.14 17.42 7.85
C PHE A 243 1.57 17.96 8.01
N ARG A 244 2.07 18.75 7.05
CA ARG A 244 3.48 19.16 7.01
C ARG A 244 3.97 19.82 8.29
N THR A 245 3.18 20.70 8.89
CA THR A 245 3.57 21.42 10.12
C THR A 245 3.62 20.52 11.36
N SER A 246 3.04 19.33 11.24
CA SER A 246 2.92 18.34 12.30
C SER A 246 3.98 17.24 12.25
N LEU A 247 4.76 17.18 11.17
CA LEU A 247 5.89 16.28 11.06
C LEU A 247 7.02 16.72 12.01
N PRO A 248 7.49 15.84 12.93
CA PRO A 248 8.63 16.14 13.77
C PRO A 248 9.88 16.47 12.95
N ARG A 249 10.67 17.46 13.39
CA ARG A 249 11.88 17.94 12.69
C ARG A 249 12.83 16.83 12.24
N ARG A 250 13.04 15.81 13.08
CA ARG A 250 13.91 14.66 12.77
C ARG A 250 13.49 13.88 11.51
N TRP A 251 12.24 13.99 11.11
CA TRP A 251 11.65 13.25 10.00
C TRP A 251 11.48 14.09 8.73
N LEU A 252 11.73 15.40 8.78
CA LEU A 252 11.55 16.28 7.63
C LEU A 252 12.47 15.87 6.48
N ALA A 253 13.74 15.58 6.74
CA ALA A 253 14.68 15.14 5.70
C ALA A 253 14.24 13.85 5.00
N LEU A 254 13.70 12.88 5.74
CA LEU A 254 13.14 11.66 5.15
C LEU A 254 11.91 11.98 4.30
N ALA A 255 10.97 12.76 4.82
CA ALA A 255 9.77 13.16 4.09
C ALA A 255 10.09 13.96 2.82
N ASP A 256 11.12 14.83 2.88
CA ASP A 256 11.57 15.67 1.78
C ASP A 256 12.27 14.86 0.67
N SER A 257 12.70 13.62 0.97
CA SER A 257 13.28 12.70 -0.03
C SER A 257 12.23 11.93 -0.84
N TRP A 258 10.98 11.82 -0.35
CA TRP A 258 9.94 11.02 -1.01
C TRP A 258 9.63 11.47 -2.44
N PRO A 259 9.55 12.77 -2.78
CA PRO A 259 9.35 13.19 -4.16
C PRO A 259 10.41 12.69 -5.13
N ASP A 260 11.68 12.64 -4.74
CA ASP A 260 12.75 12.14 -5.60
C ASP A 260 12.70 10.62 -5.76
N ILE A 261 12.33 9.90 -4.71
CA ILE A 261 12.06 8.45 -4.77
C ILE A 261 10.91 8.20 -5.76
N ALA A 262 9.78 8.90 -5.60
CA ALA A 262 8.61 8.76 -6.47
C ALA A 262 8.92 9.12 -7.93
N ARG A 263 9.78 10.12 -8.20
CA ARG A 263 10.20 10.46 -9.58
C ARG A 263 10.95 9.32 -10.24
N ARG A 264 11.89 8.66 -9.54
CA ARG A 264 12.62 7.51 -10.07
C ARG A 264 11.69 6.32 -10.30
N MET A 265 10.82 6.03 -9.33
CA MET A 265 9.83 4.96 -9.46
C MET A 265 8.86 5.21 -10.63
N ARG A 266 8.34 6.43 -10.78
CA ARG A 266 7.49 6.82 -11.91
C ARG A 266 8.20 6.65 -13.25
N ALA A 267 9.47 7.04 -13.35
CA ALA A 267 10.26 6.84 -14.56
C ALA A 267 10.43 5.34 -14.88
N TRP A 268 10.74 4.52 -13.86
CA TRP A 268 10.82 3.07 -14.00
C TRP A 268 9.49 2.47 -14.48
N LEU A 269 8.36 2.84 -13.86
CA LEU A 269 7.05 2.34 -14.26
C LEU A 269 6.74 2.71 -15.72
N SER A 270 7.01 3.96 -16.12
CA SER A 270 6.84 4.42 -17.50
C SER A 270 7.67 3.61 -18.49
N SER A 271 8.89 3.23 -18.14
CA SER A 271 9.72 2.35 -18.98
C SER A 271 9.14 0.94 -19.08
N MET A 272 8.42 0.47 -18.06
CA MET A 272 7.87 -0.89 -18.02
C MET A 272 6.43 -1.01 -18.55
N LEU A 273 5.84 0.06 -19.08
CA LEU A 273 4.53 0.01 -19.72
C LEU A 273 4.61 -0.55 -21.14
N HIS A 274 3.59 -1.32 -21.53
CA HIS A 274 3.36 -1.64 -22.93
C HIS A 274 2.90 -0.40 -23.72
N PRO A 275 3.01 -0.41 -25.07
CA PRO A 275 2.52 0.69 -25.91
C PRO A 275 1.02 0.99 -25.78
N ASP A 276 0.22 0.05 -25.28
CA ASP A 276 -1.20 0.25 -24.95
C ASP A 276 -1.43 1.04 -23.65
N GLY A 277 -0.36 1.35 -22.92
CA GLY A 277 -0.38 2.10 -21.67
C GLY A 277 -0.60 1.25 -20.42
N GLU A 278 -0.68 -0.07 -20.53
CA GLU A 278 -0.82 -0.98 -19.39
C GLU A 278 0.53 -1.53 -18.91
N ILE A 279 0.54 -2.08 -17.69
CA ILE A 279 1.75 -2.67 -17.11
C ILE A 279 2.17 -3.93 -17.89
N SER A 280 3.48 -4.18 -17.98
CA SER A 280 3.99 -5.48 -18.42
C SER A 280 3.76 -6.57 -17.38
N PHE A 281 3.68 -7.84 -17.81
CA PHE A 281 3.38 -8.98 -16.93
C PHE A 281 4.64 -9.75 -16.52
N PHE A 282 5.63 -9.05 -15.96
CA PHE A 282 6.79 -9.71 -15.36
C PHE A 282 6.50 -10.13 -13.93
N ASN A 283 6.89 -11.37 -13.62
CA ASN A 283 6.67 -12.07 -12.36
C ASN A 283 5.19 -12.07 -11.92
N ASP A 284 4.89 -11.92 -10.62
CA ASP A 284 3.52 -11.91 -10.09
C ASP A 284 2.83 -10.57 -10.40
N ALA A 285 2.30 -10.42 -11.61
CA ALA A 285 1.66 -9.19 -12.09
C ALA A 285 0.32 -9.43 -12.81
N ALA A 286 -0.66 -8.58 -12.51
CA ALA A 286 -1.97 -8.56 -13.15
C ALA A 286 -2.55 -7.13 -13.17
N THR A 287 -3.37 -6.82 -14.17
CA THR A 287 -4.11 -5.55 -14.23
C THR A 287 -5.27 -5.51 -13.25
N GLY A 288 -5.74 -4.29 -12.91
CA GLY A 288 -6.94 -4.09 -12.10
C GLY A 288 -6.76 -4.24 -10.58
N VAL A 289 -5.55 -4.58 -10.10
CA VAL A 289 -5.22 -4.64 -8.66
C VAL A 289 -4.69 -3.29 -8.15
N ALA A 290 -3.68 -2.74 -8.82
CA ALA A 290 -3.23 -1.36 -8.63
C ALA A 290 -4.12 -0.36 -9.42
N PRO A 291 -4.09 0.94 -9.10
CA PRO A 291 -4.63 1.96 -9.99
C PRO A 291 -4.00 1.84 -11.39
N SER A 292 -4.76 2.17 -12.44
CA SER A 292 -4.22 2.10 -13.80
C SER A 292 -3.03 3.05 -13.98
N PRO A 293 -2.10 2.79 -14.91
CA PRO A 293 -0.96 3.67 -15.13
C PRO A 293 -1.36 5.13 -15.43
N ALA A 294 -2.45 5.35 -16.16
CA ALA A 294 -2.98 6.69 -16.41
C ALA A 294 -3.46 7.40 -15.13
N GLU A 295 -4.10 6.65 -14.22
CA GLU A 295 -4.54 7.19 -12.93
C GLU A 295 -3.36 7.45 -11.98
N MET A 296 -2.36 6.57 -12.02
CA MET A 296 -1.10 6.75 -11.29
C MET A 296 -0.38 8.02 -11.77
N GLU A 297 -0.32 8.24 -13.07
CA GLU A 297 0.28 9.41 -13.70
C GLU A 297 -0.47 10.69 -13.34
N ARG A 298 -1.81 10.68 -13.33
CA ARG A 298 -2.62 11.79 -12.82
C ARG A 298 -2.24 12.12 -11.37
N TYR A 299 -2.17 11.10 -10.52
CA TYR A 299 -1.89 11.30 -9.10
C TYR A 299 -0.47 11.81 -8.85
N ALA A 300 0.53 11.21 -9.52
CA ALA A 300 1.91 11.66 -9.46
C ALA A 300 2.06 13.09 -10.01
N GLY A 301 1.43 13.40 -11.15
CA GLY A 301 1.43 14.73 -11.75
C GLY A 301 0.96 15.83 -10.79
N ALA A 302 -0.10 15.55 -10.04
CA ALA A 302 -0.67 16.48 -9.06
C ALA A 302 0.24 16.69 -7.83
N LEU A 303 1.02 15.69 -7.43
CA LEU A 303 1.85 15.74 -6.21
C LEU A 303 3.29 16.19 -6.46
N ILE A 304 3.91 15.72 -7.53
CA ILE A 304 5.35 15.89 -7.78
C ILE A 304 5.67 16.60 -9.11
N GLY A 305 4.63 17.05 -9.83
CA GLY A 305 4.73 17.79 -11.08
C GLY A 305 4.75 16.91 -12.34
N PRO A 306 4.83 17.51 -13.53
CA PRO A 306 4.85 16.78 -14.79
C PRO A 306 6.07 15.85 -14.89
N PRO A 307 6.01 14.80 -15.72
CA PRO A 307 7.17 13.94 -15.95
C PRO A 307 8.27 14.74 -16.68
N ALA A 308 9.49 14.23 -16.64
CA ALA A 308 10.56 14.79 -17.46
C ALA A 308 10.13 14.75 -18.94
N PRO A 309 10.50 15.76 -19.76
CA PRO A 309 10.19 15.76 -21.19
C PRO A 309 10.68 14.47 -21.83
N GLN A 310 9.80 13.75 -22.50
CA GLN A 310 10.20 12.60 -23.31
C GLN A 310 10.98 13.10 -24.52
N VAL A 311 12.02 12.36 -24.90
CA VAL A 311 12.76 12.64 -26.14
C VAL A 311 11.80 12.43 -27.30
N ALA A 312 11.61 13.45 -28.14
CA ALA A 312 10.72 13.39 -29.29
C ALA A 312 11.06 12.18 -30.16
N ASP A 313 10.05 11.39 -30.56
CA ASP A 313 10.26 10.22 -31.39
C ASP A 313 10.84 10.64 -32.75
N ASP A 314 12.09 10.24 -32.99
CA ASP A 314 12.86 10.49 -34.20
C ASP A 314 13.00 9.22 -35.05
N GLY A 315 12.27 8.15 -34.69
CA GLY A 315 12.34 6.84 -35.34
C GLY A 315 13.63 6.06 -35.07
N ALA A 316 14.50 6.55 -34.18
CA ALA A 316 15.73 5.86 -33.82
C ALA A 316 15.47 4.73 -32.82
N LEU A 317 16.28 3.67 -32.91
CA LEU A 317 16.30 2.59 -31.93
C LEU A 317 16.75 3.15 -30.57
N ARG A 318 15.95 2.91 -29.52
CA ARG A 318 16.25 3.35 -28.15
C ARG A 318 16.36 2.16 -27.22
N LEU A 319 17.45 2.11 -26.48
CA LEU A 319 17.66 1.14 -25.41
C LEU A 319 17.61 1.86 -24.07
N THR A 320 16.68 1.46 -23.21
CA THR A 320 16.66 1.83 -21.79
C THR A 320 17.10 0.62 -20.98
N HIS A 321 18.11 0.79 -20.13
CA HIS A 321 18.63 -0.25 -19.26
C HIS A 321 18.38 0.13 -17.80
N LEU A 322 17.49 -0.62 -17.14
CA LEU A 322 17.18 -0.50 -15.72
C LEU A 322 18.06 -1.50 -14.97
N ALA A 323 19.33 -1.12 -14.79
CA ALA A 323 20.41 -2.05 -14.46
C ALA A 323 20.26 -2.73 -13.09
N ASP A 324 19.75 -2.03 -12.07
CA ASP A 324 19.63 -2.57 -10.72
C ASP A 324 18.46 -3.56 -10.61
N SER A 325 17.35 -3.24 -11.28
CA SER A 325 16.18 -4.12 -11.38
C SER A 325 16.38 -5.24 -12.40
N GLY A 326 17.27 -5.06 -13.38
CA GLY A 326 17.65 -6.05 -14.38
C GLY A 326 16.75 -6.08 -15.62
N TYR A 327 16.04 -4.99 -15.90
CA TYR A 327 15.15 -4.90 -17.05
C TYR A 327 15.75 -4.09 -18.20
N LEU A 328 15.46 -4.50 -19.43
CA LEU A 328 15.80 -3.75 -20.63
C LEU A 328 14.54 -3.46 -21.44
N ARG A 329 14.44 -2.23 -21.93
CA ARG A 329 13.44 -1.83 -22.91
C ARG A 329 14.13 -1.42 -24.20
N LEU A 330 13.70 -2.02 -25.30
CA LEU A 330 14.11 -1.67 -26.64
C LEU A 330 12.89 -1.12 -27.38
N ASP A 331 12.92 0.16 -27.77
CA ASP A 331 11.91 0.77 -28.62
C ASP A 331 12.48 0.98 -30.03
N ALA A 332 11.75 0.50 -31.03
CA ALA A 332 11.91 0.81 -32.44
C ALA A 332 10.54 1.26 -33.00
N PRO A 333 10.49 1.88 -34.21
CA PRO A 333 9.27 2.50 -34.73
C PRO A 333 7.99 1.64 -34.66
N ASP A 334 8.12 0.34 -34.92
CA ASP A 334 6.98 -0.59 -34.96
C ASP A 334 7.02 -1.68 -33.89
N VAL A 335 8.00 -1.62 -32.96
CA VAL A 335 8.21 -2.70 -31.99
C VAL A 335 8.76 -2.18 -30.66
N THR A 336 8.14 -2.61 -29.56
CA THR A 336 8.71 -2.49 -28.22
C THR A 336 9.01 -3.89 -27.69
N LEU A 337 10.27 -4.11 -27.28
CA LEU A 337 10.70 -5.29 -26.55
C LEU A 337 10.98 -4.92 -25.09
N LEU A 338 10.44 -5.71 -24.16
CA LEU A 338 10.82 -5.68 -22.76
C LEU A 338 11.50 -7.02 -22.44
N LEU A 339 12.68 -6.97 -21.82
CA LEU A 339 13.46 -8.14 -21.46
C LEU A 339 13.76 -8.13 -19.97
N ASP A 340 13.50 -9.26 -19.32
CA ASP A 340 14.02 -9.54 -17.99
C ASP A 340 15.37 -10.25 -18.11
N ALA A 341 16.42 -9.60 -17.63
CA ALA A 341 17.77 -10.14 -17.52
C ALA A 341 18.29 -10.03 -16.06
N GLY A 342 17.36 -9.88 -15.11
CA GLY A 342 17.66 -9.67 -13.71
C GLY A 342 17.80 -10.94 -12.89
N ALA A 343 18.21 -10.78 -11.63
CA ALA A 343 17.93 -11.75 -10.58
C ALA A 343 16.41 -11.86 -10.34
N LEU A 344 15.99 -13.01 -9.79
CA LEU A 344 14.58 -13.31 -9.50
C LEU A 344 13.92 -12.33 -8.51
N GLY A 345 14.70 -11.75 -7.60
CA GLY A 345 14.23 -10.93 -6.49
C GLY A 345 15.23 -11.02 -5.33
N PRO A 346 14.90 -10.49 -4.15
CA PRO A 346 15.73 -10.67 -2.96
C PRO A 346 15.74 -12.15 -2.53
N ASP A 347 16.92 -12.74 -2.33
CA ASP A 347 17.09 -14.15 -1.96
C ASP A 347 16.27 -14.59 -0.73
N TYR A 348 15.95 -13.65 0.15
CA TYR A 348 15.22 -13.86 1.40
C TYR A 348 13.70 -13.67 1.27
N LEU A 349 13.21 -13.29 0.08
CA LEU A 349 11.79 -13.04 -0.22
C LEU A 349 11.51 -13.20 -1.74
N LEU A 350 11.30 -14.44 -2.19
CA LEU A 350 10.97 -14.77 -3.58
C LEU A 350 9.45 -15.00 -3.80
N GLY A 351 8.59 -14.38 -2.99
CA GLY A 351 7.15 -14.63 -3.03
C GLY A 351 6.45 -14.13 -4.30
N HIS A 352 7.07 -13.19 -5.00
CA HIS A 352 6.53 -12.51 -6.19
C HIS A 352 7.44 -12.63 -7.41
N ALA A 353 8.38 -13.58 -7.38
CA ALA A 353 9.35 -13.87 -8.43
C ALA A 353 8.82 -14.89 -9.44
#